data_AF-A0A5E4I975-F1
#
_entry.id   AF-A0A5E4I975-F1
#
_cell.length_a   1.000
_cell.length_b   1.000
_cell.length_c   1.000
_cell.angle_alpha   90.00
_cell.angle_beta   90.00
_cell.angle_gamma   90.00
#
_symmetry.space_group_name_H-M   'P 1'
#
loop_
_entity.id
_entity.type
_entity.pdbx_description
1 polymer ?
#
loop_
_entity_poly.entity_id
_entity_poly.type
_entity_poly.pdbx_seq_one_letter_code
_entity_poly.pdbx_strand_id
1 'polypeptide(L)'
;MNIGLTNISGFLLIQLQYYNTSQAEWVVDFDVVCDFRVINSSDTLGLDTVFNSLVSSDDLSYGDGLYRVYAALVSPDGEVLVCDGGVRLEASYEFEVEY
;
A
#
# COMPACT_ATOMS: atom_id res chain seq x y z
N MET A 1 -10.64 -15.29 4.40
CA MET A 1 -11.68 -15.90 3.55
C MET A 1 -12.77 -14.85 3.38
N ASN A 2 -12.91 -14.26 2.19
CA ASN A 2 -13.93 -13.24 1.91
C ASN A 2 -15.22 -13.96 1.45
N ILE A 3 -16.29 -13.78 2.19
CA ILE A 3 -17.62 -14.40 1.98
C ILE A 3 -18.64 -13.39 1.39
N GLY A 4 -18.18 -12.22 0.95
CA GLY A 4 -19.02 -11.18 0.36
C GLY A 4 -19.06 -11.25 -1.16
N LEU A 5 -20.26 -11.40 -1.73
CA LEU A 5 -20.59 -11.46 -3.16
C LEU A 5 -20.43 -10.12 -3.91
N THR A 6 -19.73 -9.15 -3.33
CA THR A 6 -19.66 -7.78 -3.85
C THR A 6 -18.24 -7.53 -4.34
N ASN A 7 -18.09 -7.36 -5.65
CA ASN A 7 -16.81 -6.94 -6.23
C ASN A 7 -16.42 -5.60 -5.63
N ILE A 8 -15.18 -5.49 -5.15
CA ILE A 8 -14.67 -4.25 -4.58
C ILE A 8 -13.88 -3.56 -5.69
N SER A 9 -14.28 -2.34 -6.03
CA SER A 9 -13.60 -1.53 -7.03
C SER A 9 -13.15 -0.21 -6.40
N GLY A 10 -11.88 0.12 -6.56
CA GLY A 10 -11.29 1.31 -5.97
C GLY A 10 -9.95 1.64 -6.61
N PHE A 11 -9.39 2.76 -6.22
CA PHE A 11 -8.04 3.13 -6.56
C PHE A 11 -7.09 2.42 -5.60
N LEU A 12 -6.21 1.60 -6.15
CA LEU A 12 -5.13 1.01 -5.38
C LEU A 12 -4.04 2.08 -5.23
N LEU A 13 -3.88 2.58 -4.01
CA LEU A 13 -2.81 3.47 -3.60
C LEU A 13 -1.69 2.63 -3.01
N ILE A 14 -0.50 2.68 -3.60
CA ILE A 14 0.71 2.07 -3.06
C ILE A 14 1.78 3.15 -2.93
N GLN A 15 2.26 3.33 -1.72
CA GLN A 15 3.25 4.34 -1.37
C GLN A 15 4.36 3.71 -0.54
N LEU A 16 5.60 4.02 -0.90
CA LEU A 16 6.74 3.79 -0.05
C LEU A 16 6.93 5.02 0.85
N GLN A 17 7.01 4.78 2.15
CA GLN A 17 7.20 5.81 3.14
C GLN A 17 8.48 5.56 3.92
N TYR A 18 9.29 6.59 4.08
CA TYR A 18 10.47 6.58 4.94
C TYR A 18 10.10 7.10 6.32
N TYR A 19 10.63 6.48 7.37
CA TYR A 19 10.45 6.95 8.74
C TYR A 19 11.43 8.08 9.03
N ASN A 20 10.94 9.32 9.04
CA ASN A 20 11.74 10.47 9.41
C ASN A 20 11.89 10.53 10.94
N THR A 21 13.02 10.01 11.44
CA THR A 21 13.35 10.01 12.87
C THR A 21 13.44 11.41 13.49
N SER A 22 13.73 12.45 12.70
CA SER A 22 13.82 13.83 13.18
C SER A 22 12.44 14.43 13.48
N GLN A 23 11.40 13.98 12.76
CA GLN A 23 10.02 14.45 12.92
C GLN A 23 9.12 13.40 13.60
N ALA A 24 9.62 12.18 13.80
CA ALA A 24 8.86 11.01 14.25
C ALA A 24 7.63 10.71 13.37
N GLU A 25 7.73 11.00 12.07
CA GLU A 25 6.65 10.91 11.10
C GLU A 25 7.07 10.12 9.86
N TRP A 26 6.09 9.50 9.22
CA TRP A 26 6.28 8.80 7.95
C TRP A 26 6.15 9.79 6.81
N VAL A 27 7.22 9.96 6.03
CA VAL A 27 7.25 10.81 4.84
C VAL A 27 7.14 9.93 3.61
N VAL A 28 6.35 10.35 2.62
CA VAL A 28 6.26 9.61 1.36
C VAL A 28 7.56 9.80 0.60
N ASP A 29 8.25 8.69 0.38
CA ASP A 29 9.49 8.63 -0.40
C ASP A 29 9.18 8.38 -1.88
N PHE A 30 8.25 7.46 -2.16
CA PHE A 30 7.88 7.11 -3.53
C PHE A 30 6.39 6.74 -3.66
N ASP A 31 5.65 7.45 -4.51
CA ASP A 31 4.28 7.06 -4.90
C ASP A 31 4.36 6.07 -6.05
N VAL A 32 4.13 4.80 -5.76
CA VAL A 32 4.38 3.69 -6.70
C VAL A 32 3.24 3.57 -7.70
N VAL A 33 2.00 3.56 -7.22
CA VAL A 33 0.81 3.33 -8.05
C VAL A 33 -0.41 4.02 -7.44
N CYS A 34 -1.14 4.73 -8.29
CA CYS A 34 -2.53 5.15 -8.07
C CYS A 34 -3.34 4.72 -9.30
N ASP A 35 -3.74 3.44 -9.34
CA ASP A 35 -4.44 2.87 -10.49
C ASP A 35 -5.76 2.23 -10.07
N PHE A 36 -6.79 2.38 -10.90
CA PHE A 36 -8.10 1.83 -10.62
C PHE A 36 -8.09 0.31 -10.78
N ARG A 37 -8.34 -0.42 -9.70
CA ARG A 37 -8.38 -1.88 -9.69
C ARG A 37 -9.73 -2.40 -9.20
N VAL A 38 -10.19 -3.45 -9.87
CA VAL A 38 -11.36 -4.22 -9.46
C VAL A 38 -10.84 -5.53 -8.85
N ILE A 39 -11.09 -5.73 -7.57
CA ILE A 39 -10.82 -6.97 -6.85
C ILE A 39 -12.14 -7.74 -6.79
N ASN A 40 -12.22 -8.84 -7.55
CA ASN A 40 -13.42 -9.67 -7.55
C ASN A 40 -13.58 -10.38 -6.20
N SER A 41 -14.82 -10.72 -5.86
CA SER A 41 -15.09 -11.56 -4.70
C SER A 41 -14.34 -12.90 -4.81
N SER A 42 -13.65 -13.31 -3.75
CA SER A 42 -12.70 -14.45 -3.68
C SER A 42 -11.31 -14.26 -4.29
N ASP A 43 -11.01 -13.16 -4.97
CA ASP A 43 -9.65 -12.86 -5.37
C ASP A 43 -8.85 -12.27 -4.20
N THR A 44 -7.65 -12.80 -3.99
CA THR A 44 -6.62 -12.17 -3.17
C THR A 44 -5.68 -11.40 -4.08
N LEU A 45 -5.64 -10.09 -3.92
CA LEU A 45 -4.62 -9.26 -4.56
C LEU A 45 -3.32 -9.36 -3.73
N GLY A 46 -2.34 -10.10 -4.23
CA GLY A 46 -0.99 -10.11 -3.69
C GLY A 46 -0.33 -8.75 -3.89
N LEU A 47 -0.31 -7.93 -2.85
CA LEU A 47 0.38 -6.62 -2.86
C LEU A 47 1.89 -6.80 -3.01
N ASP A 48 2.42 -7.93 -2.54
CA ASP A 48 3.82 -8.34 -2.69
C ASP A 48 4.25 -8.39 -4.17
N THR A 49 3.41 -8.93 -5.06
CA THR A 49 3.77 -9.13 -6.46
C THR A 49 3.76 -7.81 -7.23
N VAL A 50 2.83 -6.92 -6.88
CA VAL A 50 2.77 -5.56 -7.46
C VAL A 50 3.96 -4.75 -6.97
N PHE A 51 4.23 -4.77 -5.66
CA PHE A 51 5.31 -4.00 -5.07
C PHE A 51 6.70 -4.44 -5.54
N ASN A 52 6.98 -5.74 -5.53
CA ASN A 52 8.28 -6.29 -5.91
C ASN A 52 8.61 -6.09 -7.40
N SER A 53 7.60 -5.81 -8.23
CA SER A 53 7.80 -5.48 -9.65
C SER A 53 7.98 -3.98 -9.91
N LEU A 54 7.69 -3.12 -8.93
CA LEU A 54 7.65 -1.66 -9.11
C LEU A 54 8.65 -0.91 -8.23
N VAL A 55 8.97 -1.41 -7.05
CA VAL A 55 9.97 -0.82 -6.16
C VAL A 55 11.23 -1.65 -6.21
N SER A 56 12.27 -1.06 -6.80
CA SER A 56 13.63 -1.54 -6.64
C SER A 56 14.26 -0.80 -5.47
N SER A 57 15.05 -1.50 -4.65
CA SER A 57 15.85 -0.91 -3.57
C SER A 57 16.83 0.17 -4.06
N ASP A 58 17.07 0.27 -5.37
CA ASP A 58 17.87 1.32 -6.01
C ASP A 58 17.16 2.69 -6.12
N ASP A 59 15.84 2.77 -5.99
CA ASP A 59 15.06 4.03 -6.06
C ASP A 59 14.88 4.73 -4.70
N LEU A 60 15.49 4.18 -3.63
CA LEU A 60 15.39 4.72 -2.27
C LEU A 60 16.18 6.03 -2.17
N SER A 61 15.47 7.15 -2.02
CA SER A 61 16.12 8.47 -2.04
C SER A 61 16.83 8.82 -0.72
N TYR A 62 16.47 8.14 0.38
CA TYR A 62 17.02 8.43 1.72
C TYR A 62 18.14 7.48 2.17
N GLY A 63 18.49 6.45 1.39
CA GLY A 63 19.54 5.49 1.76
C GLY A 63 19.11 4.57 2.91
N ASP A 64 20.01 4.30 3.86
CA ASP A 64 19.73 3.41 5.00
C ASP A 64 18.66 3.96 5.94
N GLY A 65 17.79 3.08 6.43
CA GLY A 65 16.83 3.42 7.47
C GLY A 65 15.57 2.57 7.45
N LEU A 66 14.59 3.00 8.25
CA LEU A 66 13.31 2.32 8.37
C LEU A 66 12.34 2.82 7.29
N TYR A 67 11.89 1.91 6.45
CA TYR A 67 10.90 2.16 5.42
C TYR A 67 9.65 1.34 5.70
N ARG A 68 8.53 1.78 5.14
CA ARG A 68 7.32 0.98 5.08
C ARG A 68 6.65 1.10 3.73
N VAL A 69 6.15 -0.02 3.24
CA VAL A 69 5.17 -0.05 2.19
C VAL A 69 3.82 0.21 2.82
N TYR A 70 3.10 1.21 2.35
CA TYR A 70 1.69 1.42 2.66
C TYR A 70 0.87 1.20 1.41
N ALA A 71 -0.09 0.28 1.49
CA ALA A 71 -1.01 -0.03 0.41
C ALA A 71 -2.44 0.08 0.92
N ALA A 72 -3.26 0.89 0.26
CA ALA A 72 -4.66 1.06 0.61
C ALA A 72 -5.53 1.09 -0.64
N LEU A 73 -6.73 0.52 -0.55
CA LEU A 73 -7.74 0.68 -1.57
C LEU A 73 -8.59 1.89 -1.19
N VAL A 74 -8.51 2.97 -1.98
CA VAL A 74 -9.27 4.20 -1.75
C VAL A 74 -10.40 4.34 -2.75
N SER A 75 -11.48 4.98 -2.33
CA SER A 75 -12.58 5.37 -3.21
C SER A 75 -12.14 6.51 -4.14
N PRO A 76 -12.92 6.84 -5.18
CA PRO A 76 -12.67 8.03 -6.00
C PRO A 76 -12.64 9.34 -5.19
N ASP A 77 -13.27 9.34 -4.02
CA ASP A 77 -13.28 10.47 -3.08
C ASP A 77 -12.02 10.52 -2.19
N GLY A 78 -11.11 9.55 -2.33
CA GLY A 78 -9.86 9.46 -1.55
C GLY A 78 -9.98 8.79 -0.19
N GLU A 79 -11.15 8.22 0.14
CA GLU A 79 -11.39 7.54 1.42
C GLU A 79 -11.03 6.06 1.33
N VAL A 80 -10.32 5.52 2.34
CA VAL A 80 -10.00 4.09 2.39
C VAL A 80 -11.29 3.27 2.44
N LEU A 81 -11.45 2.37 1.49
CA LEU A 81 -12.59 1.48 1.39
C LEU A 81 -12.61 0.52 2.58
N VAL A 82 -13.80 0.34 3.15
CA VAL A 82 -14.01 -0.52 4.30
C VAL A 82 -14.83 -1.73 3.87
N CYS A 83 -14.35 -2.92 4.18
CA CYS A 83 -15.11 -4.15 3.98
C CYS A 83 -16.34 -4.18 4.90
N ASP A 84 -17.34 -4.99 4.52
CA ASP A 84 -18.61 -5.17 5.25
C ASP A 84 -18.42 -5.53 6.75
N GLY A 85 -17.25 -6.07 7.11
CA GLY A 85 -16.84 -6.35 8.50
C GLY A 85 -16.24 -5.17 9.27
N GLY A 86 -16.26 -3.94 8.73
CA GLY A 86 -15.62 -2.77 9.33
C GLY A 86 -14.09 -2.73 9.20
N VAL A 87 -13.51 -3.68 8.47
CA VAL A 87 -12.06 -3.78 8.26
C VAL A 87 -11.69 -2.88 7.08
N ARG A 88 -10.84 -1.89 7.34
CA ARG A 88 -10.26 -1.04 6.29
C ARG A 88 -9.40 -1.88 5.36
N LEU A 89 -9.52 -1.64 4.06
CA LEU A 89 -8.69 -2.26 3.04
C LEU A 89 -7.36 -1.54 2.93
N GLU A 90 -6.57 -1.65 4.00
CA GLU A 90 -5.21 -1.14 4.07
C GLU A 90 -4.28 -2.22 4.61
N ALA A 91 -3.05 -2.22 4.13
CA ALA A 91 -1.98 -3.07 4.60
C ALA A 91 -0.69 -2.28 4.57
N SER A 92 0.14 -2.48 5.58
CA SER A 92 1.48 -1.92 5.60
C SER A 92 2.50 -2.97 5.99
N TYR A 93 3.69 -2.87 5.41
CA TYR A 93 4.82 -3.71 5.75
C TYR A 93 6.04 -2.84 6.01
N GLU A 94 6.60 -2.94 7.20
CA GLU A 94 7.77 -2.19 7.64
C GLU A 94 9.02 -3.06 7.42
N PHE A 95 10.08 -2.45 6.89
CA PHE A 95 11.36 -3.10 6.64
C PHE A 95 12.49 -2.11 6.82
N GLU A 96 13.64 -2.61 7.27
CA GLU A 96 14.85 -1.83 7.45
C GLU A 96 15.77 -2.06 6.25
N VAL A 97 16.29 -0.98 5.70
CA VAL A 97 17.25 -0.99 4.61
C VAL A 97 18.61 -0.65 5.19
N GLU A 98 19.56 -1.55 4.99
CA GLU A 98 20.98 -1.37 5.32
C GLU A 98 21.79 -1.75 4.07
N TYR A 99 22.61 -0.82 3.57
CA TYR A 99 23.47 -0.98 2.39
C TYR A 99 24.94 -1.25 2.78
#